data_AF-A0A1S8DDZ3-F1
#
_entry.id   AF-A0A1S8DDZ3-F1
#
_cell.length_a   1.000
_cell.length_b   1.000
_cell.length_c   1.000
_cell.angle_alpha   90.00
_cell.angle_beta   90.00
_cell.angle_gamma   90.00
#
_symmetry.space_group_name_H-M   'P 1'
#
loop_
_entity.id
_entity.type
_entity.pdbx_description
1 polymer ?
#
loop_
_entity_poly.entity_id
_entity_poly.type
_entity_poly.pdbx_seq_one_letter_code
_entity_poly.pdbx_strand_id
1 'polypeptide(L)'
;MSKAIGISDWGQVLDEVNGGYGEYLSLYSYDKYPAADYERFKKTFSALNADVEMRAALMWKWGHWGKDNFPAKQQALTAVAGQLWPRYCDWASSLDCERTAESCFKWWWGALEKKRYITCAYLTHLTHPEQVPIIDQHNFRAMNHLCRVQKAKRVPSNWSDIERLKSFVVQLAERLDVTESDLDKYLMMYGRSLKRAR
;
A
#
# COMPACT_ATOMS: atom_id res chain seq x y z
N MET A 1 -17.53 8.98 1.40
CA MET A 1 -17.65 8.80 2.86
C MET A 1 -17.13 7.42 3.23
N SER A 2 -15.96 7.32 3.88
CA SER A 2 -15.42 6.01 4.31
C SER A 2 -16.30 5.45 5.43
N LYS A 3 -16.74 4.19 5.34
CA LYS A 3 -17.40 3.50 6.46
C LYS A 3 -16.42 3.47 7.63
N ALA A 4 -16.79 4.13 8.73
CA ALA A 4 -16.01 4.10 9.96
C ALA A 4 -15.75 2.65 10.36
N ILE A 5 -14.49 2.31 10.61
CA ILE A 5 -14.17 1.05 11.29
C ILE A 5 -14.82 1.11 12.65
N GLY A 6 -15.66 0.12 12.97
CA GLY A 6 -16.23 -0.07 14.31
C GLY A 6 -15.17 -0.49 15.32
N ILE A 7 -14.14 0.35 15.53
CA ILE A 7 -13.20 0.20 16.63
C ILE A 7 -13.95 0.64 17.87
N SER A 8 -14.34 -0.34 18.69
CA SER A 8 -15.11 -0.11 19.90
C SER A 8 -14.28 0.51 21.03
N ASP A 9 -12.95 0.47 20.93
CA ASP A 9 -12.05 0.98 21.97
C ASP A 9 -10.77 1.55 21.35
N TRP A 10 -10.79 2.85 21.04
CA TRP A 10 -9.60 3.57 20.58
C TRP A 10 -8.56 3.74 21.70
N GLY A 11 -8.94 3.72 22.98
CA GLY A 11 -8.01 3.86 24.09
C GLY A 11 -6.97 2.74 24.08
N GLN A 12 -7.43 1.49 23.99
CA GLN A 12 -6.53 0.34 23.90
C GLN A 12 -5.61 0.38 22.66
N VAL A 13 -6.12 0.84 21.51
CA VAL A 13 -5.31 0.99 20.30
C VAL A 13 -4.20 2.01 20.51
N LEU A 14 -4.54 3.17 21.10
CA LEU A 14 -3.58 4.24 21.36
C LEU A 14 -2.54 3.83 22.39
N ASP A 15 -2.93 3.16 23.47
CA ASP A 15 -2.00 2.65 24.48
C ASP A 15 -0.99 1.68 23.88
N GLU A 16 -1.46 0.73 23.06
CA GLU A 16 -0.60 -0.25 22.41
C GLU A 16 0.36 0.40 21.40
N VAL A 17 -0.13 1.35 20.60
CA VAL A 17 0.71 2.08 19.63
C VAL A 17 1.73 2.95 20.36
N ASN A 18 1.32 3.74 21.34
CA ASN A 18 2.22 4.62 22.11
C ASN A 18 3.30 3.82 22.86
N GLY A 19 2.96 2.62 23.32
CA GLY A 19 3.91 1.73 23.99
C GLY A 19 5.08 1.24 23.11
N GLY A 20 4.96 1.32 21.78
CA GLY A 20 5.99 0.82 20.85
C GLY A 20 6.27 1.71 19.63
N TYR A 21 5.66 2.89 19.52
CA TYR A 21 5.70 3.71 18.30
C TYR A 21 7.13 4.01 17.84
N GLY A 22 7.93 4.61 18.72
CA GLY A 22 9.31 4.97 18.42
C GLY A 22 10.20 3.75 18.13
N GLU A 23 10.02 2.66 18.88
CA GLU A 23 10.78 1.42 18.68
C GLU A 23 10.54 0.85 17.29
N TYR A 24 9.28 0.59 16.92
CA TYR A 24 8.97 -0.03 15.63
C TYR A 24 9.26 0.91 14.45
N LEU A 25 9.03 2.22 14.61
CA LEU A 25 9.38 3.18 13.56
C LEU A 25 10.88 3.21 13.28
N SER A 26 11.72 3.11 14.32
CA SER A 26 13.19 3.08 14.18
C SER A 26 13.72 1.88 13.40
N LEU A 27 12.94 0.80 13.28
CA LEU A 27 13.31 -0.40 12.52
C LEU A 27 13.10 -0.24 11.00
N TYR A 28 12.48 0.87 10.56
CA TYR A 28 12.26 1.14 9.14
C TYR A 28 13.59 1.43 8.42
N SER A 29 13.80 0.80 7.27
CA SER A 29 15.04 0.92 6.50
C SER A 29 14.85 1.88 5.33
N TYR A 30 15.36 3.10 5.46
CA TYR A 30 15.30 4.12 4.41
C TYR A 30 16.14 3.75 3.19
N ASP A 31 17.21 2.97 3.35
CA ASP A 31 18.01 2.47 2.21
C ASP A 31 17.23 1.53 1.28
N LYS A 32 16.30 0.74 1.86
CA LYS A 32 15.45 -0.18 1.09
C LYS A 32 14.27 0.53 0.43
N TYR A 33 13.89 1.69 0.96
CA TYR A 33 12.72 2.45 0.57
C TYR A 33 13.09 3.95 0.50
N PRO A 34 13.94 4.34 -0.46
CA PRO A 34 14.34 5.74 -0.58
C PRO A 34 13.13 6.62 -0.90
N ALA A 35 12.97 7.71 -0.14
CA ALA A 35 11.83 8.60 -0.27
C ALA A 35 11.82 9.37 -1.59
N ALA A 36 12.99 9.83 -2.07
CA ALA A 36 13.10 10.62 -3.30
C ALA A 36 12.60 9.85 -4.54
N ASP A 37 12.94 8.57 -4.66
CA ASP A 37 12.46 7.72 -5.75
C ASP A 37 10.96 7.47 -5.67
N TYR A 38 10.46 7.23 -4.46
CA TYR A 38 9.03 7.06 -4.25
C TYR A 38 8.21 8.30 -4.62
N GLU A 39 8.66 9.50 -4.24
CA GLU A 39 8.03 10.76 -4.65
C GLU A 39 8.07 10.94 -6.17
N ARG A 40 9.20 10.60 -6.82
CA ARG A 40 9.31 10.62 -8.28
C ARG A 40 8.31 9.68 -8.94
N PHE A 41 8.16 8.45 -8.43
CA PHE A 41 7.17 7.50 -8.95
C PHE A 41 5.74 8.02 -8.78
N LYS A 42 5.36 8.52 -7.60
CA LYS A 42 4.03 9.12 -7.42
C LYS A 42 3.77 10.21 -8.47
N LYS A 43 4.74 11.10 -8.69
CA LYS A 43 4.61 12.19 -9.66
C LYS A 43 4.40 11.69 -11.09
N THR A 44 5.23 10.76 -11.57
CA THR A 44 5.16 10.29 -12.96
C THR A 44 3.94 9.42 -13.24
N PHE A 45 3.57 8.55 -12.29
CA PHE A 45 2.43 7.64 -12.46
C PHE A 45 1.08 8.35 -12.33
N SER A 46 0.92 9.27 -11.37
CA SER A 46 -0.33 10.04 -11.21
C SER A 46 -0.62 10.96 -12.40
N ALA A 47 0.43 11.44 -13.07
CA ALA A 47 0.35 12.20 -14.32
C ALA A 47 0.10 11.34 -15.57
N LEU A 48 0.02 10.00 -15.43
CA LEU A 48 -0.14 9.06 -16.55
C LEU A 48 0.93 9.21 -17.65
N ASN A 49 2.17 9.55 -17.28
CA ASN A 49 3.26 9.66 -18.25
C ASN A 49 3.42 8.37 -19.06
N ALA A 50 3.68 8.47 -20.36
CA ALA A 50 3.92 7.31 -21.22
C ALA A 50 5.12 6.49 -20.73
N ASP A 51 6.21 7.18 -20.40
CA ASP A 51 7.42 6.57 -19.87
C ASP A 51 7.45 6.68 -18.35
N VAL A 52 7.26 5.54 -17.68
CA VAL A 52 7.40 5.40 -16.23
C VAL A 52 8.45 4.35 -15.88
N GLU A 53 9.12 4.54 -14.75
CA GLU A 53 10.10 3.60 -14.22
C GLU A 53 9.42 2.39 -13.53
N MET A 54 8.60 1.63 -14.28
CA MET A 54 7.81 0.49 -13.76
C MET A 54 8.63 -0.50 -12.95
N ARG A 55 9.82 -0.85 -13.46
CA ARG A 55 10.73 -1.79 -12.77
C ARG A 55 11.23 -1.23 -11.45
N ALA A 56 11.69 0.02 -11.45
CA ALA A 56 12.22 0.65 -10.24
C ALA A 56 11.11 0.81 -9.19
N ALA A 57 9.91 1.23 -9.61
CA ALA A 57 8.76 1.38 -8.72
C ALA A 57 8.34 0.06 -8.05
N LEU A 58 8.26 -1.04 -8.80
CA LEU A 58 7.91 -2.33 -8.23
C LEU A 58 9.04 -2.93 -7.37
N MET A 59 10.30 -2.72 -7.74
CA MET A 59 11.45 -3.07 -6.89
C MET A 59 11.41 -2.32 -5.55
N TRP A 60 11.06 -1.04 -5.57
CA TRP A 60 10.84 -0.23 -4.37
C TRP A 60 9.75 -0.85 -3.50
N LYS A 61 8.57 -1.20 -4.06
CA LYS A 61 7.47 -1.81 -3.29
C LYS A 61 7.85 -3.09 -2.58
N TRP A 62 8.73 -3.89 -3.17
CA TRP A 62 9.16 -5.18 -2.62
C TRP A 62 10.41 -5.07 -1.73
N GLY A 63 10.99 -3.88 -1.56
CA GLY A 63 12.22 -3.70 -0.77
C GLY A 63 13.45 -4.32 -1.44
N HIS A 64 13.46 -4.33 -2.78
CA HIS A 64 14.54 -4.79 -3.63
C HIS A 64 15.35 -3.64 -4.26
N TRP A 65 15.22 -2.43 -3.73
CA TRP A 65 15.96 -1.27 -4.22
C TRP A 65 17.47 -1.53 -4.28
N GLY A 66 18.11 -1.08 -5.36
CA GLY A 66 19.56 -1.24 -5.58
C GLY A 66 20.05 -2.68 -5.79
N LYS A 67 19.16 -3.66 -5.98
CA LYS A 67 19.54 -5.05 -6.25
C LYS A 67 19.45 -5.40 -7.71
N ASP A 68 20.51 -5.98 -8.26
CA ASP A 68 20.54 -6.41 -9.67
C ASP A 68 19.57 -7.57 -9.95
N ASN A 69 19.34 -8.43 -8.95
CA ASN A 69 18.49 -9.60 -9.06
C ASN A 69 17.45 -9.66 -7.93
N PHE A 70 16.21 -10.00 -8.30
CA PHE A 70 15.08 -10.22 -7.40
C PHE A 70 14.21 -11.38 -7.95
N PRO A 71 13.30 -11.98 -7.17
CA PRO A 71 12.60 -13.21 -7.57
C PRO A 71 12.04 -13.20 -9.00
N ALA A 72 12.32 -14.23 -9.80
CA ALA A 72 11.93 -14.29 -11.21
C ALA A 72 10.42 -14.07 -11.46
N LYS A 73 9.56 -14.54 -10.54
CA LYS A 73 8.11 -14.31 -10.60
C LYS A 73 7.73 -12.82 -10.50
N GLN A 74 8.50 -12.04 -9.76
CA GLN A 74 8.32 -10.59 -9.64
C GLN A 74 8.88 -9.86 -10.87
N GLN A 75 10.00 -10.33 -11.44
CA GLN A 75 10.53 -9.80 -12.70
C GLN A 75 9.52 -9.98 -13.84
N ALA A 76 8.97 -11.18 -13.99
CA ALA A 76 7.96 -11.46 -15.00
C ALA A 76 6.71 -10.58 -14.80
N LEU A 77 6.24 -10.43 -13.56
CA LEU A 77 5.10 -9.56 -13.26
C LEU A 77 5.38 -8.09 -13.57
N THR A 78 6.61 -7.62 -13.34
CA THR A 78 7.04 -6.26 -13.69
C THR A 78 7.01 -6.03 -15.20
N ALA A 79 7.48 -7.00 -15.98
CA ALA A 79 7.44 -6.92 -17.44
C ALA A 79 6.00 -6.84 -17.95
N VAL A 80 5.11 -7.69 -17.41
CA VAL A 80 3.67 -7.66 -17.76
C VAL A 80 3.04 -6.32 -17.37
N ALA A 81 3.29 -5.80 -16.17
CA ALA A 81 2.78 -4.49 -15.75
C ALA A 81 3.27 -3.36 -16.68
N GLY A 82 4.53 -3.40 -17.09
CA GLY A 82 5.10 -2.44 -18.05
C GLY A 82 4.44 -2.51 -19.42
N GLN A 83 4.19 -3.70 -19.95
CA GLN A 83 3.48 -3.90 -21.22
C GLN A 83 2.02 -3.44 -21.17
N LEU A 84 1.38 -3.56 -20.00
CA LEU A 84 0.01 -3.11 -19.77
C LEU A 84 -0.09 -1.60 -19.56
N TRP A 85 1.00 -0.92 -19.20
CA TRP A 85 0.98 0.51 -18.83
C TRP A 85 0.43 1.42 -19.94
N PRO A 86 0.84 1.33 -21.22
CA PRO A 86 0.25 2.15 -22.27
C PRO A 86 -1.26 1.94 -22.42
N ARG A 87 -1.71 0.68 -22.38
CA ARG A 87 -3.13 0.33 -22.43
C ARG A 87 -3.91 0.85 -21.23
N TYR A 88 -3.28 0.88 -20.06
CA TYR A 88 -3.85 1.50 -18.86
C TYR A 88 -3.99 3.00 -19.05
N CYS A 89 -2.98 3.68 -19.57
CA CYS A 89 -3.04 5.12 -19.83
C CYS A 89 -4.13 5.49 -20.85
N ASP A 90 -4.24 4.74 -21.95
CA ASP A 90 -5.29 4.93 -22.96
C ASP A 90 -6.68 4.79 -22.33
N TRP A 91 -6.88 3.70 -21.58
CA TRP A 91 -8.13 3.46 -20.86
C TRP A 91 -8.41 4.56 -19.83
N ALA A 92 -7.44 4.91 -19.00
CA ALA A 92 -7.59 5.89 -17.94
C ALA A 92 -7.87 7.31 -18.48
N SER A 93 -7.29 7.64 -19.63
CA SER A 93 -7.51 8.94 -20.30
C SER A 93 -8.84 9.00 -21.04
N SER A 94 -9.41 7.85 -21.42
CA SER A 94 -10.76 7.77 -22.02
C SER A 94 -11.90 7.94 -21.01
N LEU A 95 -11.59 7.89 -19.72
CA LEU A 95 -12.56 8.05 -18.64
C LEU A 95 -12.53 9.50 -18.13
N ASP A 96 -13.41 10.36 -18.64
CA ASP A 96 -13.48 11.78 -18.26
C ASP A 96 -13.53 11.99 -16.74
N CYS A 97 -14.63 11.59 -16.11
CA CYS A 97 -14.90 11.80 -14.67
C CYS A 97 -15.10 10.49 -13.88
N GLU A 98 -14.95 9.34 -14.55
CA GLU A 98 -15.12 8.01 -13.95
C GLU A 98 -13.81 7.33 -13.53
N ARG A 99 -12.68 8.02 -13.68
CA ARG A 99 -11.38 7.55 -13.21
C ARG A 99 -11.30 7.66 -11.68
N THR A 100 -11.93 6.72 -11.01
CA THR A 100 -11.86 6.53 -9.56
C THR A 100 -10.72 5.57 -9.20
N ALA A 101 -10.22 5.65 -7.97
CA ALA A 101 -9.23 4.69 -7.50
C ALA A 101 -9.76 3.24 -7.55
N GLU A 102 -11.05 3.02 -7.28
CA GLU A 102 -11.67 1.70 -7.36
C GLU A 102 -11.72 1.18 -8.80
N SER A 103 -12.10 2.01 -9.78
CA SER A 103 -12.12 1.59 -11.19
C SER A 103 -10.71 1.26 -11.67
N CYS A 104 -9.70 2.03 -11.26
CA CYS A 104 -8.30 1.76 -11.56
C CYS A 104 -7.81 0.44 -10.94
N PHE A 105 -8.18 0.17 -9.67
CA PHE A 105 -7.90 -1.12 -9.05
C PHE A 105 -8.56 -2.27 -9.80
N LYS A 106 -9.84 -2.15 -10.17
CA LYS A 106 -10.59 -3.17 -10.92
C LYS A 106 -9.96 -3.43 -12.28
N TRP A 107 -9.47 -2.40 -12.97
CA TRP A 107 -8.76 -2.54 -14.24
C TRP A 107 -7.50 -3.39 -14.06
N TRP A 108 -6.61 -3.01 -13.13
CA TRP A 108 -5.39 -3.77 -12.86
C TRP A 108 -5.70 -5.20 -12.39
N TRP A 109 -6.74 -5.37 -11.57
CA TRP A 109 -7.18 -6.67 -11.09
C TRP A 109 -7.67 -7.60 -12.21
N GLY A 110 -8.36 -7.05 -13.21
CA GLY A 110 -8.77 -7.77 -14.41
C GLY A 110 -7.58 -8.12 -15.31
N ALA A 111 -6.64 -7.18 -15.47
CA ALA A 111 -5.52 -7.31 -16.40
C ALA A 111 -4.36 -8.20 -15.88
N LEU A 112 -4.06 -8.18 -14.58
CA LEU A 112 -2.88 -8.84 -14.00
C LEU A 112 -3.09 -10.26 -13.47
N GLU A 113 -4.22 -10.90 -13.81
CA GLU A 113 -4.71 -12.13 -13.17
C GLU A 113 -4.95 -11.94 -11.67
N LYS A 114 -6.15 -12.28 -11.18
CA LYS A 114 -6.71 -12.00 -9.84
C LYS A 114 -5.89 -12.48 -8.61
N LYS A 115 -4.65 -12.95 -8.77
CA LYS A 115 -3.72 -13.36 -7.71
C LYS A 115 -2.64 -12.32 -7.42
N ARG A 116 -2.63 -11.16 -8.10
CA ARG A 116 -1.58 -10.13 -7.99
C ARG A 116 -1.99 -8.90 -7.18
N TYR A 117 -2.76 -9.12 -6.11
CA TYR A 117 -3.36 -8.06 -5.28
C TYR A 117 -2.41 -6.92 -4.92
N ILE A 118 -1.26 -7.23 -4.32
CA ILE A 118 -0.30 -6.22 -3.85
C ILE A 118 0.19 -5.33 -5.00
N THR A 119 0.41 -5.92 -6.18
CA THR A 119 0.82 -5.17 -7.37
C THR A 119 -0.32 -4.30 -7.89
N CYS A 120 -1.55 -4.84 -8.00
CA CYS A 120 -2.72 -4.06 -8.39
C CYS A 120 -2.92 -2.86 -7.44
N ALA A 121 -2.92 -3.10 -6.13
CA ALA A 121 -3.11 -2.06 -5.12
C ALA A 121 -2.00 -1.02 -5.16
N TYR A 122 -0.74 -1.43 -5.35
CA TYR A 122 0.38 -0.49 -5.43
C TYR A 122 0.35 0.35 -6.73
N LEU A 123 -0.01 -0.24 -7.87
CA LEU A 123 -0.17 0.54 -9.11
C LEU A 123 -1.33 1.52 -9.01
N THR A 124 -2.44 1.13 -8.38
CA THR A 124 -3.54 2.07 -8.06
C THR A 124 -3.07 3.16 -7.11
N HIS A 125 -2.27 2.83 -6.09
CA HIS A 125 -1.67 3.81 -5.19
C HIS A 125 -0.80 4.82 -5.94
N LEU A 126 0.06 4.38 -6.85
CA LEU A 126 0.91 5.30 -7.61
C LEU A 126 0.12 6.28 -8.50
N THR A 127 -1.09 5.91 -8.93
CA THR A 127 -1.96 6.78 -9.73
C THR A 127 -2.93 7.61 -8.89
N HIS A 128 -3.21 7.19 -7.66
CA HIS A 128 -4.10 7.85 -6.69
C HIS A 128 -3.50 7.90 -5.28
N PRO A 129 -2.32 8.53 -5.10
CA PRO A 129 -1.53 8.38 -3.87
C PRO A 129 -2.19 8.95 -2.61
N GLU A 130 -3.07 9.94 -2.77
CA GLU A 130 -3.80 10.56 -1.66
C GLU A 130 -5.02 9.73 -1.21
N GLN A 131 -5.60 8.95 -2.13
CA GLN A 131 -6.83 8.19 -1.89
C GLN A 131 -6.54 6.76 -1.44
N VAL A 132 -5.48 6.16 -1.96
CA VAL A 132 -5.14 4.76 -1.73
C VAL A 132 -3.88 4.69 -0.88
N PRO A 133 -3.90 4.13 0.34
CA PRO A 133 -2.69 3.95 1.12
C PRO A 133 -1.82 2.83 0.53
N ILE A 134 -0.53 2.81 0.88
CA ILE A 134 0.27 1.61 0.64
C ILE A 134 -0.32 0.48 1.48
N ILE A 135 -0.71 -0.61 0.81
CA ILE A 135 -1.22 -1.79 1.49
C ILE A 135 -0.33 -2.99 1.20
N ASP A 136 0.06 -3.68 2.26
CA ASP A 136 0.58 -5.03 2.18
C ASP A 136 0.19 -5.91 3.36
N GLN A 137 0.70 -7.14 3.38
CA GLN A 137 0.42 -8.13 4.42
C GLN A 137 0.88 -7.70 5.83
N HIS A 138 1.80 -6.74 5.96
CA HIS A 138 2.30 -6.26 7.25
C HIS A 138 1.34 -5.20 7.79
N ASN A 139 1.11 -4.13 7.04
CA ASN A 139 0.21 -3.05 7.42
C ASN A 139 -1.21 -3.57 7.69
N PHE A 140 -1.69 -4.47 6.83
CA PHE A 140 -3.01 -5.10 7.00
C PHE A 140 -3.10 -6.00 8.25
N ARG A 141 -2.02 -6.72 8.58
CA ARG A 141 -1.94 -7.53 9.81
C ARG A 141 -1.90 -6.66 11.06
N ALA A 142 -1.11 -5.58 11.04
CA ALA A 142 -1.06 -4.61 12.14
C ALA A 142 -2.44 -4.01 12.39
N MET A 143 -3.12 -3.51 11.37
CA MET A 143 -4.50 -3.00 11.47
C MET A 143 -5.44 -4.05 12.08
N ASN A 144 -5.43 -5.28 11.56
CA ASN A 144 -6.32 -6.33 12.07
C ASN A 144 -6.03 -6.70 13.53
N HIS A 145 -4.76 -6.66 13.95
CA HIS A 145 -4.35 -6.90 15.32
C HIS A 145 -4.82 -5.79 16.26
N LEU A 146 -4.52 -4.53 15.91
CA LEU A 146 -4.93 -3.35 16.68
C LEU A 146 -6.47 -3.25 16.77
N CYS A 147 -7.17 -3.54 15.68
CA CYS A 147 -8.64 -3.60 15.67
C CYS A 147 -9.22 -4.87 16.33
N ARG A 148 -8.38 -5.76 16.89
CA ARG A 148 -8.77 -7.02 17.57
C ARG A 148 -9.76 -7.87 16.75
N VAL A 149 -9.54 -7.93 15.44
CA VAL A 149 -10.45 -8.60 14.51
C VAL A 149 -10.44 -10.10 14.77
N GLN A 150 -11.57 -10.62 15.25
CA GLN A 150 -11.75 -12.05 15.44
C GLN A 150 -11.63 -12.78 14.10
N LYS A 151 -10.84 -13.87 14.07
CA LYS A 151 -10.57 -14.64 12.84
C LYS A 151 -10.08 -13.78 11.67
N ALA A 152 -9.20 -12.81 11.96
CA ALA A 152 -8.65 -11.90 10.97
C ALA A 152 -8.05 -12.60 9.74
N LYS A 153 -8.35 -12.06 8.55
CA LYS A 153 -7.63 -12.38 7.31
C LYS A 153 -6.15 -12.06 7.48
N ARG A 154 -5.27 -12.93 6.97
CA ARG A 154 -3.81 -12.75 7.03
C ARG A 154 -3.27 -11.86 5.92
N VAL A 155 -3.95 -11.82 4.78
CA VAL A 155 -3.51 -11.11 3.57
C VAL A 155 -4.72 -10.36 3.00
N PRO A 156 -4.53 -9.10 2.57
CA PRO A 156 -5.58 -8.36 1.88
C PRO A 156 -5.80 -8.93 0.47
N SER A 157 -7.01 -8.81 -0.04
CA SER A 157 -7.41 -9.51 -1.28
C SER A 157 -8.50 -8.82 -2.09
N ASN A 158 -9.10 -7.73 -1.62
CA ASN A 158 -10.15 -7.00 -2.35
C ASN A 158 -10.08 -5.48 -2.08
N TRP A 159 -10.93 -4.73 -2.79
CA TRP A 159 -11.00 -3.27 -2.66
C TRP A 159 -11.40 -2.82 -1.25
N SER A 160 -12.34 -3.51 -0.60
CA SER A 160 -12.79 -3.11 0.74
C SER A 160 -11.70 -3.23 1.81
N ASP A 161 -10.69 -4.10 1.61
CA ASP A 161 -9.50 -4.12 2.46
C ASP A 161 -8.68 -2.82 2.35
N ILE A 162 -8.63 -2.18 1.17
CA ILE A 162 -7.97 -0.87 0.94
C ILE A 162 -8.74 0.24 1.66
N GLU A 163 -10.06 0.29 1.45
CA GLU A 163 -10.92 1.30 2.08
C GLU A 163 -10.84 1.23 3.59
N ARG A 164 -10.86 0.00 4.12
CA ARG A 164 -10.69 -0.24 5.55
C ARG A 164 -9.32 0.24 6.02
N LEU A 165 -8.23 -0.11 5.35
CA LEU A 165 -6.91 0.37 5.77
C LEU A 165 -6.81 1.89 5.71
N LYS A 166 -7.35 2.55 4.67
CA LYS A 166 -7.34 4.02 4.58
C LYS A 166 -8.09 4.66 5.73
N SER A 167 -9.29 4.16 6.02
CA SER A 167 -10.11 4.64 7.14
C SER A 167 -9.40 4.47 8.49
N PHE A 168 -8.68 3.35 8.66
CA PHE A 168 -7.87 3.09 9.86
C PHE A 168 -6.72 4.09 10.00
N VAL A 169 -5.91 4.21 8.95
CA VAL A 169 -4.69 5.02 8.93
C VAL A 169 -5.03 6.49 9.18
N VAL A 170 -6.04 7.04 8.49
CA VAL A 170 -6.49 8.43 8.69
C VAL A 170 -6.88 8.67 10.15
N GLN A 171 -7.79 7.83 10.68
CA GLN A 171 -8.30 8.03 12.04
C GLN A 171 -7.23 7.85 13.12
N LEU A 172 -6.30 6.93 12.94
CA LEU A 172 -5.21 6.69 13.89
C LEU A 172 -4.15 7.78 13.80
N ALA A 173 -3.79 8.23 12.60
CA ALA A 173 -2.85 9.33 12.40
C ALA A 173 -3.36 10.63 13.05
N GLU A 174 -4.63 10.96 12.84
CA GLU A 174 -5.29 12.11 13.48
C GLU A 174 -5.25 12.05 15.02
N ARG A 175 -5.43 10.86 15.61
CA ARG A 175 -5.44 10.69 17.07
C ARG A 175 -4.06 10.71 17.70
N LEU A 176 -3.04 10.33 16.94
CA LEU A 176 -1.64 10.32 17.38
C LEU A 176 -0.90 11.62 17.06
N ASP A 177 -1.51 12.51 16.27
CA ASP A 177 -0.87 13.72 15.73
C ASP A 177 0.42 13.40 14.96
N VAL A 178 0.35 12.39 14.07
CA VAL A 178 1.47 11.96 13.21
C VAL A 178 1.06 11.93 11.74
N THR A 179 2.03 11.90 10.84
CA THR A 179 1.75 11.79 9.40
C THR A 179 1.28 10.39 9.02
N GLU A 180 0.42 10.27 8.00
CA GLU A 180 0.04 8.96 7.43
C GLU A 180 1.29 8.18 6.95
N SER A 181 2.32 8.89 6.47
CA SER A 181 3.57 8.28 6.01
C SER A 181 4.35 7.62 7.16
N ASP A 182 4.47 8.28 8.30
CA ASP A 182 5.17 7.72 9.46
C ASP A 182 4.36 6.60 10.10
N LEU A 183 3.04 6.75 10.13
CA LEU A 183 2.15 5.67 10.56
C LEU A 183 2.26 4.43 9.65
N ASP A 184 2.36 4.60 8.33
CA ASP A 184 2.56 3.49 7.38
C ASP A 184 3.87 2.73 7.65
N LYS A 185 4.97 3.45 7.90
CA LYS A 185 6.28 2.87 8.25
C LYS A 185 6.20 2.10 9.56
N TYR A 186 5.57 2.69 10.57
CA TYR A 186 5.30 2.03 11.85
C TYR A 186 4.50 0.74 11.66
N LEU A 187 3.35 0.80 10.97
CA LEU A 187 2.48 -0.36 10.75
C LEU A 187 3.18 -1.47 9.96
N MET A 188 4.07 -1.13 9.04
CA MET A 188 4.89 -2.10 8.31
C MET A 188 5.83 -2.86 9.28
N MET A 189 6.53 -2.15 10.16
CA MET A 189 7.46 -2.77 11.11
C MET A 189 6.74 -3.53 12.23
N TYR A 190 5.69 -2.95 12.79
CA TYR A 190 4.84 -3.59 13.80
C TYR A 190 4.17 -4.85 13.23
N GLY A 191 3.55 -4.74 12.05
CA GLY A 191 2.94 -5.88 11.36
C GLY A 191 3.91 -6.98 11.00
N ARG A 192 5.22 -6.68 10.88
CA ARG A 192 6.28 -7.67 10.69
C ARG A 192 6.65 -8.38 11.99
N SER A 193 6.68 -7.68 13.14
CA SER A 193 6.99 -8.29 14.45
C SER A 193 5.90 -9.28 14.87
N LEU A 194 4.62 -8.98 14.60
CA LEU A 194 3.48 -9.85 14.89
C LEU A 194 3.52 -11.22 14.21
N LYS A 195 4.30 -11.39 13.14
CA LYS A 195 4.52 -12.70 12.52
C LYS A 195 5.43 -13.60 13.38
N ARG A 196 6.37 -13.01 14.12
CA ARG A 196 7.39 -13.72 14.91
C ARG A 196 6.91 -14.09 16.30
N ALA A 197 5.90 -13.40 16.83
CA ALA A 197 5.32 -13.63 18.15
C ALA A 197 4.30 -14.80 18.19
N ARG A 198 4.25 -15.63 17.14
CA ARG A 198 3.44 -16.86 17.04
C ARG A 198 4.35 -18.03 16.73
#